data_AF-A0A9E3L171-F1
#
_entry.id   AF-A0A9E3L171-F1
#
_cell.length_a   1.000
_cell.length_b   1.000
_cell.length_c   1.000
_cell.angle_alpha   90.00
_cell.angle_beta   90.00
_cell.angle_gamma   90.00
#
_symmetry.space_group_name_H-M   'P 1'
#
loop_
_entity.id
_entity.type
_entity.pdbx_description
1 polymer ?
#
loop_
_entity_poly.entity_id
_entity_poly.type
_entity_poly.pdbx_seq_one_letter_code
_entity_poly.pdbx_strand_id
1 'polypeptide(L)'
;AIAAQLEARDDPERFTSADDEFHRAFAEATSLGGVWSIIEREKVQFDRVRILSLPQVTPVDVLIAQHRAILKAVLDGDPNQAEKAIRTHLSEVLRIADDLAIRHPDLIETGH
;
A
#
# COMPACT_ATOMS: atom_id res chain seq x y z
N ALA A 1 9.92 -3.13 -8.59
CA ALA A 1 8.99 -2.94 -7.44
C ALA A 1 9.53 -3.36 -6.05
N ILE A 2 9.35 -4.59 -5.52
CA ILE A 2 9.67 -4.91 -4.09
C ILE A 2 11.15 -4.65 -3.71
N ALA A 3 12.10 -4.98 -4.59
CA ALA A 3 13.51 -4.66 -4.35
C ALA A 3 13.72 -3.14 -4.20
N ALA A 4 13.08 -2.35 -5.06
CA ALA A 4 13.12 -0.89 -4.99
C ALA A 4 12.46 -0.33 -3.71
N GLN A 5 11.42 -0.99 -3.18
CA GLN A 5 10.83 -0.62 -1.88
C GLN A 5 11.83 -0.78 -0.73
N LEU A 6 12.67 -1.82 -0.73
CA LEU A 6 13.71 -2.02 0.28
C LEU A 6 14.85 -0.99 0.13
N GLU A 7 15.20 -0.67 -1.11
CA GLU A 7 16.26 0.29 -1.42
C GLU A 7 15.86 1.74 -1.14
N ALA A 8 14.56 2.03 -1.11
CA ALA A 8 14.04 3.35 -0.75
C ALA A 8 14.41 3.73 0.69
N ARG A 9 14.55 2.76 1.61
CA ARG A 9 14.85 3.01 3.04
C ARG A 9 13.89 4.06 3.61
N ASP A 10 14.44 5.17 4.11
CA ASP A 10 13.71 6.29 4.72
C ASP A 10 13.32 7.37 3.69
N ASP A 11 13.43 7.10 2.39
CA ASP A 11 13.01 7.99 1.30
C ASP A 11 11.54 7.75 0.93
N PRO A 12 10.62 8.63 1.36
CA PRO A 12 9.18 8.42 1.21
C PRO A 12 8.72 8.54 -0.24
N GLU A 13 9.37 9.38 -1.04
CA GLU A 13 9.04 9.57 -2.46
C GLU A 13 9.43 8.32 -3.26
N ARG A 14 10.65 7.83 -3.05
CA ARG A 14 11.11 6.59 -3.70
C ARG A 14 10.28 5.39 -3.27
N PHE A 15 9.90 5.31 -2.00
CA PHE A 15 9.03 4.23 -1.53
C PHE A 15 7.64 4.33 -2.17
N THR A 16 7.03 5.53 -2.18
CA THR A 16 5.71 5.76 -2.80
C THR A 16 5.72 5.32 -4.27
N SER A 17 6.73 5.74 -5.03
CA SER A 17 6.86 5.36 -6.45
C SER A 17 7.03 3.85 -6.65
N ALA A 18 7.87 3.20 -5.83
CA ALA A 18 8.07 1.75 -5.89
C ALA A 18 6.82 0.97 -5.45
N ASP A 19 6.03 1.54 -4.54
CA ASP A 19 4.75 0.99 -4.10
C ASP A 19 3.71 1.07 -5.21
N ASP A 20 3.56 2.21 -5.88
CA ASP A 20 2.66 2.36 -7.03
C ASP A 20 3.02 1.39 -8.16
N GLU A 21 4.31 1.20 -8.41
CA GLU A 21 4.79 0.22 -9.40
C GLU A 21 4.42 -1.22 -9.01
N PHE A 22 4.60 -1.60 -7.74
CA PHE A 22 4.16 -2.90 -7.23
C PHE A 22 2.67 -3.08 -7.48
N HIS A 23 1.91 -2.04 -7.14
CA HIS A 23 0.46 -2.06 -7.18
C HIS A 23 -0.06 -2.22 -8.61
N ARG A 24 0.46 -1.42 -9.53
CA ARG A 24 0.11 -1.50 -10.96
C ARG A 24 0.44 -2.86 -11.56
N ALA A 25 1.66 -3.36 -11.31
CA ALA A 25 2.08 -4.65 -11.84
C ALA A 25 1.19 -5.80 -11.33
N PHE A 26 0.79 -5.75 -10.06
CA PHE A 26 -0.10 -6.75 -9.47
C PHE A 26 -1.49 -6.72 -10.12
N ALA A 27 -2.06 -5.54 -10.34
CA ALA A 27 -3.36 -5.36 -10.97
C ALA A 27 -3.39 -5.84 -12.43
N GLU A 28 -2.35 -5.50 -13.20
CA GLU A 28 -2.16 -5.95 -14.58
C GLU A 28 -2.06 -7.48 -14.66
N ALA A 29 -1.36 -8.10 -13.70
CA ALA A 29 -1.15 -9.54 -13.68
C ALA A 29 -2.38 -10.36 -13.26
N THR A 30 -3.33 -9.78 -12.51
CA THR A 30 -4.39 -10.56 -11.82
C THR A 30 -5.80 -10.43 -12.39
N SER A 31 -6.02 -9.68 -13.49
CA SER A 31 -7.38 -9.31 -13.97
C SER A 31 -8.27 -8.63 -12.91
N LEU A 32 -7.71 -8.29 -11.73
CA LEU A 32 -8.39 -7.64 -10.61
C LEU A 32 -8.33 -6.11 -10.71
N GLY A 33 -7.97 -5.57 -11.89
CA GLY A 33 -7.75 -4.13 -12.11
C GLY A 33 -8.91 -3.23 -11.64
N GLY A 34 -10.16 -3.73 -11.66
CA GLY A 34 -11.33 -2.99 -11.17
C GLY A 34 -11.44 -2.88 -9.64
N VAL A 35 -11.03 -3.90 -8.89
CA VAL A 35 -11.00 -3.83 -7.41
C VAL A 35 -9.80 -3.01 -6.96
N TRP A 36 -8.70 -3.14 -7.70
CA TRP A 36 -7.46 -2.45 -7.38
C TRP A 36 -7.53 -0.94 -7.57
N SER A 37 -8.15 -0.48 -8.66
CA SER A 37 -8.31 0.96 -8.92
C SER A 37 -9.15 1.67 -7.84
N ILE A 38 -10.09 0.97 -7.21
CA ILE A 38 -10.87 1.50 -6.08
C ILE A 38 -9.95 1.67 -4.86
N ILE A 39 -9.19 0.65 -4.50
CA ILE A 39 -8.26 0.70 -3.36
C ILE A 39 -7.19 1.78 -3.57
N GLU A 40 -6.65 1.87 -4.79
CA GLU A 40 -5.67 2.90 -5.17
C GLU A 40 -6.27 4.30 -5.07
N ARG A 41 -7.50 4.49 -5.57
CA ARG A 41 -8.23 5.76 -5.45
C ARG A 41 -8.41 6.19 -4.00
N GLU A 42 -8.82 5.29 -3.12
CA GLU A 42 -8.99 5.60 -1.69
C GLU A 42 -7.63 5.90 -1.03
N LYS A 43 -6.56 5.18 -1.40
CA LYS A 43 -5.19 5.49 -0.96
C LYS A 43 -4.67 6.85 -1.47
N VAL A 44 -5.09 7.29 -2.65
CA VAL A 44 -4.69 8.57 -3.28
C VAL A 44 -5.37 9.79 -2.66
N GLN A 45 -6.52 9.64 -1.97
CA GLN A 45 -7.15 10.74 -1.22
C GLN A 45 -6.28 11.30 -0.07
N PHE A 46 -5.19 10.59 0.21
CA PHE A 46 -4.20 10.91 1.20
C PHE A 46 -2.92 11.40 0.51
N ASP A 47 -2.29 12.47 1.02
CA ASP A 47 -0.95 12.88 0.57
C ASP A 47 0.09 11.84 1.03
N ARG A 48 0.18 10.74 0.28
CA ARG A 48 0.94 9.53 0.63
C ARG A 48 2.40 9.82 0.89
N VAL A 49 3.00 10.75 0.15
CA VAL A 49 4.38 11.17 0.37
C VAL A 49 4.52 11.78 1.76
N ARG A 50 3.63 12.71 2.12
CA ARG A 50 3.64 13.35 3.44
C ARG A 50 3.37 12.37 4.58
N ILE A 51 2.57 11.32 4.33
CA ILE A 51 2.26 10.26 5.31
C ILE A 51 3.40 9.29 5.50
N LEU A 52 4.00 8.82 4.40
CA LEU A 52 5.15 7.94 4.44
C LEU A 52 6.38 8.64 5.02
N SER A 53 6.38 9.97 5.05
CA SER A 53 7.34 10.79 5.79
C SER A 53 7.10 10.82 7.31
N LEU A 54 6.02 10.22 7.82
CA LEU A 54 5.69 10.15 9.24
C LEU A 54 5.99 8.75 9.81
N PRO A 55 7.21 8.50 10.31
CA PRO A 55 7.64 7.17 10.76
C PRO A 55 6.79 6.61 11.92
N GLN A 56 6.17 7.46 12.74
CA GLN A 56 5.24 7.04 13.80
C GLN A 56 3.83 6.64 13.32
N VAL A 57 3.50 6.84 12.04
CA VAL A 57 2.16 6.56 11.48
C VAL A 57 2.22 5.43 10.46
N THR A 58 3.31 5.33 9.70
CA THR A 58 3.41 4.36 8.61
C THR A 58 4.54 3.35 8.85
N PRO A 59 4.21 2.09 9.19
CA PRO A 59 5.20 1.04 9.37
C PRO A 59 5.63 0.46 8.01
N VAL A 60 6.54 1.15 7.32
CA VAL A 60 7.03 0.81 5.98
C VAL A 60 7.53 -0.64 5.88
N ASP A 61 8.30 -1.10 6.86
CA ASP A 61 8.81 -2.48 6.91
C ASP A 61 7.68 -3.53 6.93
N VAL A 62 6.58 -3.22 7.63
CA VAL A 62 5.40 -4.09 7.68
C VAL A 62 4.74 -4.15 6.31
N LEU A 63 4.60 -3.02 5.62
CA LEU A 63 4.02 -2.98 4.26
C LEU A 63 4.88 -3.78 3.28
N ILE A 64 6.20 -3.66 3.33
CA ILE A 64 7.12 -4.44 2.49
C ILE A 64 6.97 -5.94 2.77
N ALA A 65 6.92 -6.34 4.04
CA ALA A 65 6.72 -7.74 4.43
C ALA A 65 5.38 -8.29 3.90
N GLN A 66 4.32 -7.48 3.94
CA GLN A 66 3.01 -7.84 3.40
C GLN A 66 3.04 -7.96 1.87
N HIS A 67 3.69 -7.06 1.13
CA HIS A 67 3.84 -7.20 -0.33
C HIS A 67 4.57 -8.48 -0.72
N ARG A 68 5.62 -8.85 0.03
CA ARG A 68 6.32 -10.13 -0.16
C ARG A 68 5.40 -11.32 0.08
N ALA A 69 4.55 -11.27 1.10
CA ALA A 69 3.59 -12.34 1.41
C ALA A 69 2.53 -12.49 0.29
N ILE A 70 2.02 -11.37 -0.22
CA ILE A 70 1.09 -11.36 -1.36
C ILE A 70 1.75 -11.98 -2.59
N LEU A 71 2.93 -11.50 -2.97
CA LEU A 71 3.64 -12.00 -4.14
C LEU A 71 3.95 -13.49 -4.00
N LYS A 72 4.42 -13.93 -2.82
CA LYS A 72 4.70 -15.33 -2.57
C LYS A 72 3.46 -16.21 -2.76
N ALA A 73 2.32 -15.83 -2.18
CA ALA A 73 1.08 -16.61 -2.30
C ALA A 73 0.61 -16.71 -3.76
N VAL A 74 0.76 -15.64 -4.55
CA VAL A 74 0.44 -15.65 -5.98
C VAL A 74 1.40 -16.55 -6.76
N LEU A 75 2.71 -16.47 -6.51
CA LEU A 75 3.70 -17.32 -7.17
C LEU A 75 3.54 -18.81 -6.82
N ASP A 76 3.10 -19.11 -5.60
CA ASP A 76 2.81 -20.47 -5.14
C ASP A 76 1.48 -21.00 -5.71
N GLY A 77 0.67 -20.16 -6.36
CA GLY A 77 -0.66 -20.54 -6.89
C GLY A 77 -1.69 -20.83 -5.80
N ASP A 78 -1.56 -20.24 -4.61
CA ASP A 78 -2.47 -20.45 -3.48
C ASP A 78 -3.44 -19.27 -3.33
N PRO A 79 -4.67 -19.38 -3.88
CA PRO A 79 -5.64 -18.28 -3.85
C PRO A 79 -6.13 -17.96 -2.43
N ASN A 80 -6.19 -18.94 -1.53
CA ASN A 80 -6.65 -18.71 -0.15
C ASN A 80 -5.62 -17.88 0.62
N GLN A 81 -4.34 -18.21 0.45
CA GLN A 81 -3.25 -17.45 1.05
C GLN A 81 -3.12 -16.06 0.42
N ALA A 82 -3.34 -15.94 -0.90
CA ALA A 82 -3.33 -14.65 -1.58
C ALA A 82 -4.45 -13.74 -1.05
N GLU A 83 -5.68 -14.25 -0.91
CA GLU A 83 -6.79 -13.50 -0.32
C GLU A 83 -6.46 -13.06 1.11
N LYS A 84 -5.99 -13.97 1.96
CA LYS A 84 -5.63 -13.66 3.34
C LYS A 84 -4.54 -12.58 3.43
N ALA A 85 -3.53 -12.66 2.58
CA ALA A 85 -2.43 -11.70 2.54
C ALA A 85 -2.91 -10.30 2.11
N ILE A 86 -3.74 -10.23 1.06
CA ILE A 86 -4.33 -8.96 0.59
C ILE A 86 -5.24 -8.36 1.67
N ARG A 87 -6.12 -9.16 2.29
CA ARG A 87 -6.98 -8.68 3.38
C ARG A 87 -6.18 -8.09 4.53
N THR A 88 -5.10 -8.76 4.92
CA THR A 88 -4.20 -8.27 5.97
C THR A 88 -3.59 -6.93 5.59
N HIS A 89 -3.11 -6.80 4.35
CA HIS A 89 -2.55 -5.56 3.85
C HIS A 89 -3.57 -4.42 3.83
N LEU A 90 -4.78 -4.67 3.34
CA LEU A 90 -5.85 -3.67 3.30
C LEU A 90 -6.29 -3.23 4.68
N SER A 91 -6.42 -4.15 5.64
CA SER A 91 -6.73 -3.80 7.02
C SER A 91 -5.67 -2.90 7.65
N GLU A 92 -4.39 -3.15 7.38
CA GLU A 92 -3.30 -2.29 7.88
C GLU A 92 -3.35 -0.89 7.26
N VAL A 93 -3.58 -0.81 5.94
CA VAL A 93 -3.74 0.47 5.22
C VAL A 93 -4.92 1.27 5.77
N LEU A 94 -6.09 0.64 5.95
CA LEU A 94 -7.28 1.31 6.48
C LEU A 94 -7.05 1.80 7.92
N ARG A 95 -6.37 1.00 8.75
CA ARG A 95 -5.98 1.41 10.10
C ARG A 95 -5.08 2.65 10.08
N ILE A 96 -4.10 2.69 9.18
CA ILE A 96 -3.21 3.85 9.00
C ILE A 96 -4.00 5.08 8.53
N ALA A 97 -4.93 4.88 7.59
CA ALA A 97 -5.81 5.93 7.07
C ALA A 97 -6.70 6.53 8.16
N ASP A 98 -7.37 5.70 8.95
CA ASP A 98 -8.21 6.15 10.08
C ASP A 98 -7.40 6.91 11.12
N ASP A 99 -6.23 6.36 11.49
CA ASP A 99 -5.31 6.97 12.43
C ASP A 99 -4.83 8.35 11.97
N LEU A 100 -4.57 8.48 10.66
CA LEU A 100 -4.13 9.72 10.06
C LEU A 100 -5.27 10.74 10.02
N ALA A 101 -6.48 10.31 9.63
CA ALA A 101 -7.64 11.18 9.58
C ALA A 101 -7.94 11.82 10.93
N ILE A 102 -7.71 11.08 12.03
CA ILE A 102 -7.88 11.58 13.40
C ILE A 102 -6.76 12.55 13.80
N ARG A 103 -5.50 12.22 13.46
CA ARG A 103 -4.31 12.94 13.96
C ARG A 103 -3.88 14.13 13.10
N HIS A 104 -4.22 14.08 11.81
CA HIS A 104 -3.79 15.02 10.79
C HIS A 104 -4.93 15.26 9.78
N PRO A 105 -6.05 15.88 10.21
CA PRO A 105 -7.19 16.14 9.34
C PRO A 105 -6.86 17.05 8.14
N ASP A 106 -5.74 17.80 8.20
CA ASP A 106 -5.19 18.61 7.11
C ASP A 106 -4.58 17.79 5.97
N LEU A 107 -4.39 16.48 6.15
CA LEU A 107 -3.82 15.56 5.16
C LEU A 107 -4.85 14.81 4.31
N ILE A 108 -6.13 15.03 4.57
CA ILE A 108 -7.22 14.49 3.75
C ILE A 108 -7.60 15.57 2.75
N GLU A 109 -7.51 15.28 1.44
CA GLU A 109 -8.18 16.12 0.47
C GLU A 109 -9.70 15.98 0.65
N THR A 110 -10.32 16.95 1.33
CA THR A 110 -11.78 17.10 1.28
C THR A 110 -12.13 17.56 -0.13
N GLY A 111 -12.50 16.62 -1.00
CA GLY A 111 -12.93 16.93 -2.36
C GLY A 111 -14.01 18.03 -2.39
N HIS A 112 -13.75 19.08 -3.17
CA HIS A 112 -14.77 19.94 -3.76
C HIS A 112 -15.19 19.37 -5.12
#